data_AF-A0A444IR39-F1
#
_entry.id   AF-A0A444IR39-F1
#
_cell.length_a   1.000
_cell.length_b   1.000
_cell.length_c   1.000
_cell.angle_alpha   90.00
_cell.angle_beta   90.00
_cell.angle_gamma   90.00
#
_symmetry.space_group_name_H-M   'P 1'
#
loop_
_entity.id
_entity.type
_entity.pdbx_description
1 polymer ?
#
loop_
_entity_poly.entity_id
_entity_poly.type
_entity_poly.pdbx_seq_one_letter_code
_entity_poly.pdbx_strand_id
1 'polypeptide(L)'
;MKKTANPTAISLFCGAGGCSYGFQQAGFDILYAADIDKTAVATYEKNFPDTKVEQIDIDKIDFDQLLLDLDLLPKQLDILIGGPPCQGFSTAGSRFWDDPRNHLLKSYVHALNILKPKWFLMENVEGLLTANRGTYITEAAKAFIELGYKIRIEKIYAHEYGIPQRRKRVLIFGNRLGLNFEMPRPTSKVSGKIFKNSENTISDAIADLPAPAKKHGEPTVLPTTHDIIGVKKQEYTVDDHCSPNIEGVQKERICALQPGQTMKDLPEKLQHGSFKKRANRRVADGTPTEKRGGPPSGLKRLRADQPCLTITGAATRELIHPTQNRPLTLRECARIQTFPDSFTFCGSASERVRQIGNAIPPLLAFIFANHIKNQYGFCTKHSSDGELLGAVLTKANAMSLPLPALTNFYCN
;
A
#
# COMPACT_ATOMS: atom_id res chain seq x y z
N MET A 1 28.65 -18.03 -19.91
CA MET A 1 27.57 -17.03 -19.99
C MET A 1 27.79 -16.01 -18.88
N LYS A 2 28.00 -14.72 -19.20
CA LYS A 2 28.09 -13.68 -18.17
C LYS A 2 26.72 -13.58 -17.49
N LYS A 3 26.66 -13.83 -16.17
CA LYS A 3 25.46 -13.60 -15.36
C LYS A 3 25.11 -12.12 -15.52
N THR A 4 23.96 -11.80 -16.12
CA THR A 4 23.49 -10.41 -16.18
C THR A 4 23.27 -9.93 -14.74
N ALA A 5 23.80 -8.75 -14.39
CA ALA A 5 23.59 -8.16 -13.08
C ALA A 5 22.09 -7.98 -12.80
N ASN A 6 21.69 -8.13 -11.54
CA ASN A 6 20.30 -7.90 -11.12
C ASN A 6 19.96 -6.41 -11.30
N PRO A 7 18.72 -6.05 -11.68
CA PRO A 7 18.29 -4.66 -11.71
C PRO A 7 18.34 -4.02 -10.31
N THR A 8 18.70 -2.76 -10.24
CA THR A 8 18.92 -2.02 -8.99
C THR A 8 17.72 -1.14 -8.60
N ALA A 9 17.47 -1.01 -7.30
CA ALA A 9 16.39 -0.15 -6.81
C ALA A 9 16.81 0.70 -5.60
N ILE A 10 16.22 1.89 -5.50
CA ILE A 10 16.22 2.71 -4.28
C ILE A 10 14.78 2.85 -3.79
N SER A 11 14.55 2.69 -2.48
CA SER A 11 13.22 2.77 -1.86
C SER A 11 13.10 3.96 -0.90
N LEU A 12 12.42 5.03 -1.32
CA LEU A 12 12.08 6.15 -0.45
C LEU A 12 10.72 5.93 0.21
N PHE A 13 10.52 6.45 1.42
CA PHE A 13 9.30 6.22 2.21
C PHE A 13 9.05 4.72 2.41
N CYS A 14 10.12 3.97 2.73
CA CYS A 14 10.12 2.53 2.57
C CYS A 14 9.18 1.79 3.55
N GLY A 15 8.80 2.43 4.66
CA GLY A 15 8.04 1.82 5.73
C GLY A 15 8.68 0.52 6.21
N ALA A 16 7.87 -0.48 6.51
CA ALA A 16 8.38 -1.81 6.85
C ALA A 16 9.00 -2.56 5.66
N GLY A 17 8.97 -2.03 4.43
CA GLY A 17 9.58 -2.65 3.26
C GLY A 17 8.69 -3.64 2.50
N GLY A 18 7.37 -3.55 2.61
CA GLY A 18 6.47 -4.45 1.85
C GLY A 18 6.65 -4.34 0.33
N CYS A 19 6.83 -3.11 -0.18
CA CYS A 19 7.15 -2.89 -1.60
C CYS A 19 8.51 -3.50 -1.96
N SER A 20 9.54 -3.14 -1.19
CA SER A 20 10.92 -3.64 -1.37
C SER A 20 11.00 -5.16 -1.37
N TYR A 21 10.25 -5.83 -0.49
CA TYR A 21 10.22 -7.29 -0.44
C TYR A 21 9.74 -7.87 -1.77
N GLY A 22 8.64 -7.35 -2.33
CA GLY A 22 8.14 -7.79 -3.63
C GLY A 22 9.14 -7.57 -4.76
N PHE A 23 9.83 -6.43 -4.76
CA PHE A 23 10.89 -6.14 -5.73
C PHE A 23 12.09 -7.09 -5.59
N GLN A 24 12.54 -7.36 -4.36
CA GLN A 24 13.62 -8.32 -4.11
C GLN A 24 13.24 -9.73 -4.56
N GLN A 25 11.98 -10.15 -4.34
CA GLN A 25 11.49 -11.44 -4.87
C GLN A 25 11.41 -11.47 -6.40
N ALA A 26 11.24 -10.32 -7.07
CA ALA A 26 11.35 -10.21 -8.52
C ALA A 26 12.83 -10.18 -8.99
N GLY A 27 13.79 -10.29 -8.07
CA GLY A 27 15.23 -10.32 -8.32
C GLY A 27 15.81 -8.94 -8.61
N PHE A 28 15.37 -7.92 -7.87
CA PHE A 28 16.00 -6.60 -7.82
C PHE A 28 16.91 -6.52 -6.59
N ASP A 29 18.04 -5.83 -6.73
CA ASP A 29 18.92 -5.48 -5.63
C ASP A 29 18.50 -4.12 -5.07
N ILE A 30 17.98 -4.09 -3.85
CA ILE A 30 17.61 -2.83 -3.18
C ILE A 30 18.87 -2.25 -2.54
N LEU A 31 19.43 -1.20 -3.16
CA LEU A 31 20.71 -0.61 -2.77
C LEU A 31 20.60 0.29 -1.54
N TYR A 32 19.52 1.07 -1.49
CA TYR A 32 19.27 2.03 -0.42
C TYR A 32 17.78 2.14 -0.10
N ALA A 33 17.46 2.33 1.17
CA ALA A 33 16.12 2.63 1.64
C ALA A 33 16.12 3.75 2.68
N ALA A 34 15.07 4.58 2.70
CA ALA A 34 14.93 5.65 3.68
C ALA A 34 13.50 5.77 4.19
N ASP A 35 13.37 5.98 5.50
CA ASP A 35 12.13 6.34 6.16
C ASP A 35 12.41 7.17 7.42
N ILE A 36 11.46 8.02 7.83
CA ILE A 36 11.59 8.83 9.05
C ILE A 36 11.19 8.04 10.30
N ASP A 37 10.36 7.00 10.15
CA ASP A 37 9.85 6.18 11.24
C ASP A 37 10.92 5.19 11.71
N LYS A 38 11.51 5.48 12.88
CA LYS A 38 12.52 4.64 13.54
C LYS A 38 12.11 3.16 13.64
N THR A 39 10.85 2.90 13.96
CA THR A 39 10.36 1.53 14.20
C THR A 39 10.20 0.77 12.88
N ALA A 40 9.80 1.47 11.82
CA ALA A 40 9.77 0.94 10.46
C ALA A 40 11.18 0.66 9.93
N VAL A 41 12.14 1.56 10.16
CA VAL A 41 13.56 1.34 9.81
C VAL A 41 14.13 0.13 10.54
N ALA A 42 13.91 -0.01 11.85
CA ALA A 42 14.33 -1.19 12.60
C ALA A 42 13.67 -2.49 12.13
N THR A 43 12.46 -2.41 11.55
CA THR A 43 11.81 -3.54 10.88
C THR A 43 12.49 -3.84 9.55
N TYR A 44 12.79 -2.81 8.77
CA TYR A 44 13.47 -2.94 7.49
C TYR A 44 14.84 -3.60 7.67
N GLU A 45 15.68 -3.12 8.58
CA GLU A 45 17.02 -3.69 8.86
C GLU A 45 16.98 -5.20 9.14
N LYS A 46 15.97 -5.67 9.89
CA LYS A 46 15.83 -7.10 10.21
C LYS A 46 15.49 -7.98 9.01
N ASN A 47 14.79 -7.44 8.02
CA ASN A 47 14.29 -8.22 6.88
C ASN A 47 15.15 -8.03 5.62
N PHE A 48 15.99 -6.99 5.57
CA PHE A 48 16.83 -6.62 4.43
C PHE A 48 18.28 -6.40 4.88
N PRO A 49 18.99 -7.44 5.35
CA PRO A 49 20.33 -7.30 5.94
C PRO A 49 21.39 -6.77 4.95
N ASP A 50 21.17 -6.96 3.65
CA ASP A 50 22.08 -6.54 2.60
C ASP A 50 21.76 -5.13 2.05
N THR A 51 20.70 -4.48 2.53
CA THR A 51 20.29 -3.13 2.09
C THR A 51 20.71 -2.08 3.11
N LYS A 52 21.39 -1.02 2.66
CA LYS A 52 21.62 0.18 3.49
C LYS A 52 20.28 0.88 3.71
N VAL A 53 19.78 0.88 4.94
CA VAL A 53 18.58 1.64 5.31
C VAL A 53 18.94 2.75 6.29
N GLU A 54 18.31 3.90 6.14
CA GLU A 54 18.59 5.07 6.96
C GLU A 54 17.33 5.66 7.58
N GLN A 55 17.41 6.00 8.87
CA GLN A 55 16.38 6.77 9.55
C GLN A 55 16.58 8.27 9.28
N ILE A 56 15.96 8.78 8.22
CA ILE A 56 16.17 10.15 7.77
C ILE A 56 14.86 10.77 7.23
N ASP A 57 14.73 12.07 7.45
CA ASP A 57 13.74 12.87 6.73
C ASP A 57 14.21 13.05 5.28
N ILE A 58 13.40 12.63 4.32
CA ILE A 58 13.80 12.57 2.89
C ILE A 58 14.15 13.96 2.34
N ASP A 59 13.63 15.03 2.94
CA ASP A 59 14.01 16.42 2.62
C ASP A 59 15.49 16.72 2.90
N LYS A 60 16.16 15.90 3.72
CA LYS A 60 17.55 16.08 4.16
C LYS A 60 18.54 15.16 3.46
N ILE A 61 18.07 14.30 2.56
CA ILE A 61 18.95 13.39 1.82
C ILE A 61 19.71 14.19 0.76
N ASP A 62 21.03 14.12 0.79
CA ASP A 62 21.87 14.56 -0.31
C ASP A 62 21.95 13.45 -1.37
N PHE A 63 21.17 13.58 -2.44
CA PHE A 63 21.08 12.58 -3.50
C PHE A 63 22.35 12.51 -4.37
N ASP A 64 23.14 13.59 -4.44
CA ASP A 64 24.41 13.60 -5.16
C ASP A 64 25.45 12.79 -4.36
N GLN A 65 25.53 13.01 -3.04
CA GLN A 65 26.38 12.19 -2.17
C GLN A 65 25.91 10.72 -2.13
N LEU A 66 24.60 10.47 -2.14
CA LEU A 66 24.06 9.11 -2.19
C LEU A 66 24.50 8.36 -3.45
N LEU A 67 24.54 9.03 -4.61
CA LEU A 67 25.05 8.44 -5.85
C LEU A 67 26.53 8.06 -5.71
N LEU A 68 27.35 8.92 -5.12
CA LEU A 68 28.78 8.64 -4.86
C LEU A 68 28.95 7.45 -3.90
N ASP A 69 28.18 7.42 -2.81
CA ASP A 69 28.22 6.32 -1.82
C ASP A 69 27.86 4.97 -2.42
N LEU A 70 26.97 4.95 -3.43
CA LEU A 70 26.49 3.74 -4.09
C LEU A 70 27.28 3.39 -5.36
N ASP A 71 28.34 4.15 -5.69
CA ASP A 71 29.11 4.02 -6.94
C ASP A 71 28.19 4.05 -8.18
N LEU A 72 27.22 4.97 -8.18
CA LEU A 72 26.28 5.17 -9.26
C LEU A 72 26.46 6.55 -9.90
N LEU A 73 26.36 6.60 -11.22
CA LEU A 73 26.18 7.84 -11.97
C LEU A 73 24.68 8.14 -12.15
N PRO A 74 24.29 9.42 -12.29
CA PRO A 74 22.94 9.77 -12.70
C PRO A 74 22.50 8.96 -13.94
N LYS A 75 21.24 8.53 -13.97
CA LYS A 75 20.66 7.65 -15.02
C LYS A 75 21.06 6.17 -14.98
N GLN A 76 21.93 5.74 -14.07
CA GLN A 76 22.28 4.33 -13.96
C GLN A 76 21.29 3.52 -13.13
N LEU A 77 20.68 4.12 -12.10
CA LEU A 77 19.67 3.46 -11.26
C LEU A 77 18.51 2.91 -12.09
N ASP A 78 18.18 1.63 -11.93
CA ASP A 78 17.13 1.00 -12.73
C ASP A 78 15.73 1.43 -12.32
N ILE A 79 15.44 1.52 -11.01
CA ILE A 79 14.14 2.02 -10.54
C ILE A 79 14.23 2.77 -9.20
N LEU A 80 13.50 3.89 -9.10
CA LEU A 80 13.16 4.53 -7.82
C LEU A 80 11.74 4.15 -7.42
N ILE A 81 11.55 3.60 -6.23
CA ILE A 81 10.23 3.29 -5.68
C ILE A 81 9.93 4.16 -4.46
N GLY A 82 8.68 4.58 -4.30
CA GLY A 82 8.28 5.27 -3.07
C GLY A 82 6.80 5.63 -3.00
N GLY A 83 6.34 5.91 -1.78
CA GLY A 83 4.96 6.30 -1.50
C GLY A 83 4.90 7.55 -0.63
N PRO A 84 5.19 8.74 -1.17
CA PRO A 84 5.17 9.97 -0.39
C PRO A 84 3.78 10.17 0.23
N PRO A 85 3.68 10.29 1.56
CA PRO A 85 2.39 10.38 2.22
C PRO A 85 1.69 11.69 1.82
N CYS A 86 0.43 11.58 1.40
CA CYS A 86 -0.39 12.73 1.06
C CYS A 86 -1.04 13.28 2.34
N GLN A 87 -0.44 14.30 2.96
CA GLN A 87 -1.04 14.99 4.12
C GLN A 87 -1.78 16.26 3.68
N GLY A 88 -3.10 16.27 3.85
CA GLY A 88 -3.91 17.49 3.93
C GLY A 88 -4.34 18.10 2.59
N PHE A 89 -5.64 18.34 2.47
CA PHE A 89 -6.28 18.97 1.31
C PHE A 89 -5.87 20.45 1.22
N SER A 90 -5.08 20.78 0.20
CA SER A 90 -4.64 22.15 -0.15
C SER A 90 -5.64 22.87 -1.05
N THR A 91 -5.43 24.16 -1.28
CA THR A 91 -6.23 25.09 -2.12
C THR A 91 -5.50 25.29 -3.45
N ALA A 92 -6.21 25.20 -4.59
CA ALA A 92 -5.63 25.21 -5.95
C ALA A 92 -5.00 26.56 -6.36
N GLY A 93 -3.94 26.51 -7.19
CA GLY A 93 -3.32 27.67 -7.85
C GLY A 93 -1.79 27.59 -7.98
N SER A 94 -1.17 28.67 -8.47
CA SER A 94 0.29 28.86 -8.68
C SER A 94 1.17 28.71 -7.43
N ARG A 95 0.57 28.45 -6.26
CA ARG A 95 1.24 28.25 -4.97
C ARG A 95 1.28 26.78 -4.53
N PHE A 96 0.88 25.83 -5.40
CA PHE A 96 0.91 24.39 -5.05
C PHE A 96 2.31 23.94 -4.60
N TRP A 97 3.33 24.33 -5.35
CA TRP A 97 4.73 24.04 -5.04
C TRP A 97 5.34 24.97 -3.98
N ASP A 98 4.59 25.94 -3.47
CA ASP A 98 4.99 26.74 -2.29
C ASP A 98 4.36 26.18 -1.00
N ASP A 99 3.30 25.38 -1.13
CA ASP A 99 2.60 24.82 0.02
C ASP A 99 3.54 23.87 0.80
N PRO A 100 3.77 24.12 2.10
CA PRO A 100 4.61 23.26 2.92
C PRO A 100 4.01 21.86 3.05
N ARG A 101 2.71 21.65 2.84
CA ARG A 101 2.10 20.30 2.90
C ARG A 101 2.52 19.40 1.74
N ASN A 102 2.97 19.97 0.63
CA ASN A 102 3.39 19.24 -0.55
C ASN A 102 4.91 18.95 -0.59
N HIS A 103 5.65 19.26 0.49
CA HIS A 103 7.11 19.10 0.53
C HIS A 103 7.56 17.67 0.16
N LEU A 104 6.90 16.62 0.66
CA LEU A 104 7.30 15.24 0.36
C LEU A 104 7.14 14.86 -1.13
N LEU A 105 6.19 15.46 -1.84
CA LEU A 105 6.13 15.32 -3.30
C LEU A 105 7.29 16.04 -3.97
N LYS A 106 7.63 17.26 -3.51
CA LYS A 106 8.80 18.01 -4.00
C LYS A 106 10.07 17.19 -3.81
N SER A 107 10.24 16.55 -2.66
CA SER A 107 11.44 15.76 -2.35
C SER A 107 11.53 14.51 -3.20
N TYR A 108 10.39 13.86 -3.50
CA TYR A 108 10.35 12.76 -4.47
C TYR A 108 10.70 13.24 -5.90
N VAL A 109 10.16 14.38 -6.34
CA VAL A 109 10.50 15.00 -7.64
C VAL A 109 11.98 15.42 -7.70
N HIS A 110 12.52 15.95 -6.60
CA HIS A 110 13.93 16.30 -6.46
C HIS A 110 14.83 15.06 -6.61
N ALA A 111 14.49 13.96 -5.93
CA ALA A 111 15.17 12.69 -6.09
C ALA A 111 15.15 12.21 -7.57
N LEU A 112 14.01 12.29 -8.25
CA LEU A 112 13.91 11.96 -9.68
C LEU A 112 14.79 12.85 -10.57
N ASN A 113 14.93 14.14 -10.22
CA ASN A 113 15.74 15.09 -10.97
C ASN A 113 17.24 14.83 -10.82
N ILE A 114 17.71 14.40 -9.64
CA ILE A 114 19.13 14.09 -9.39
C ILE A 114 19.47 12.67 -9.85
N LEU A 115 18.78 11.66 -9.31
CA LEU A 115 19.05 10.24 -9.57
C LEU A 115 18.75 9.86 -11.03
N LYS A 116 17.74 10.49 -11.63
CA LYS A 116 17.31 10.25 -13.02
C LYS A 116 17.10 8.76 -13.35
N PRO A 117 16.45 7.94 -12.49
CA PRO A 117 16.36 6.50 -12.67
C PRO A 117 15.68 6.10 -13.99
N LYS A 118 15.97 4.91 -14.51
CA LYS A 118 15.36 4.41 -15.75
C LYS A 118 13.84 4.29 -15.64
N TRP A 119 13.38 3.82 -14.49
CA TRP A 119 11.97 3.74 -14.11
C TRP A 119 11.72 4.43 -12.77
N PHE A 120 10.47 4.79 -12.50
CA PHE A 120 10.03 5.03 -11.14
C PHE A 120 8.65 4.44 -10.88
N LEU A 121 8.35 4.19 -9.60
CA LEU A 121 7.04 3.85 -9.07
C LEU A 121 6.71 4.80 -7.92
N MET A 122 5.69 5.64 -8.12
CA MET A 122 5.05 6.37 -7.03
C MET A 122 3.71 5.73 -6.69
N GLU A 123 3.54 5.27 -5.45
CA GLU A 123 2.28 4.73 -4.94
C GLU A 123 1.53 5.75 -4.08
N ASN A 124 0.19 5.70 -4.11
CA ASN A 124 -0.63 6.44 -3.17
C ASN A 124 -2.04 5.87 -2.98
N VAL A 125 -2.80 6.47 -2.04
CA VAL A 125 -4.20 6.16 -1.77
C VAL A 125 -5.15 6.76 -2.81
N GLU A 126 -6.37 6.19 -2.96
CA GLU A 126 -7.40 6.69 -3.90
C GLU A 126 -7.75 8.17 -3.70
N GLY A 127 -7.63 8.67 -2.46
CA GLY A 127 -7.89 10.08 -2.13
C GLY A 127 -7.02 11.06 -2.93
N LEU A 128 -5.83 10.63 -3.38
CA LEU A 128 -4.92 11.40 -4.23
C LEU A 128 -5.62 11.98 -5.48
N LEU A 129 -6.49 11.19 -6.11
CA LEU A 129 -7.17 11.55 -7.36
C LEU A 129 -8.13 12.74 -7.20
N THR A 130 -8.61 12.95 -5.98
CA THR A 130 -9.60 13.99 -5.64
C THR A 130 -9.02 15.09 -4.76
N ALA A 131 -7.78 14.92 -4.29
CA ALA A 131 -7.11 15.88 -3.43
C ALA A 131 -7.01 17.24 -4.14
N ASN A 132 -7.47 18.29 -3.46
CA ASN A 132 -7.54 19.65 -4.01
C ASN A 132 -8.22 19.69 -5.40
N ARG A 133 -9.37 19.02 -5.52
CA ARG A 133 -10.14 18.92 -6.78
C ARG A 133 -9.31 18.33 -7.95
N GLY A 134 -8.36 17.46 -7.65
CA GLY A 134 -7.48 16.81 -8.63
C GLY A 134 -6.16 17.53 -8.89
N THR A 135 -5.94 18.72 -8.33
CA THR A 135 -4.72 19.51 -8.57
C THR A 135 -3.44 18.75 -8.21
N TYR A 136 -3.46 17.96 -7.12
CA TYR A 136 -2.27 17.25 -6.68
C TYR A 136 -1.78 16.24 -7.73
N ILE A 137 -2.68 15.41 -8.27
CA ILE A 137 -2.30 14.42 -9.28
C ILE A 137 -1.90 15.08 -10.59
N THR A 138 -2.53 16.20 -10.97
CA THR A 138 -2.15 16.94 -12.19
C THR A 138 -0.78 17.57 -12.08
N GLU A 139 -0.45 18.22 -10.95
CA GLU A 139 0.86 18.85 -10.76
C GLU A 139 1.97 17.81 -10.61
N ALA A 140 1.72 16.69 -9.93
CA ALA A 140 2.67 15.57 -9.89
C ALA A 140 2.94 15.02 -11.31
N ALA A 141 1.89 14.77 -12.10
CA ALA A 141 2.02 14.27 -13.47
C ALA A 141 2.82 15.22 -14.36
N LYS A 142 2.54 16.54 -14.30
CA LYS A 142 3.30 17.56 -15.03
C LYS A 142 4.78 17.53 -14.66
N ALA A 143 5.10 17.54 -13.37
CA ALA A 143 6.50 17.51 -12.92
C ALA A 143 7.25 16.27 -13.42
N PHE A 144 6.61 15.09 -13.43
CA PHE A 144 7.24 13.88 -13.97
C PHE A 144 7.46 13.95 -15.49
N ILE A 145 6.50 14.50 -16.23
CA ILE A 145 6.58 14.71 -17.67
C ILE A 145 7.67 15.73 -18.03
N GLU A 146 7.74 16.85 -17.31
CA GLU A 146 8.76 17.89 -17.49
C GLU A 146 10.18 17.38 -17.21
N LEU A 147 10.32 16.40 -16.29
CA LEU A 147 11.57 15.67 -16.07
C LEU A 147 11.93 14.66 -17.18
N GLY A 148 11.08 14.53 -18.21
CA GLY A 148 11.28 13.70 -19.39
C GLY A 148 10.76 12.26 -19.24
N TYR A 149 9.90 11.96 -18.27
CA TYR A 149 9.35 10.61 -18.11
C TYR A 149 8.07 10.41 -18.92
N LYS A 150 7.97 9.26 -19.59
CA LYS A 150 6.70 8.73 -20.08
C LYS A 150 5.98 8.01 -18.94
N ILE A 151 4.81 8.50 -18.54
CA ILE A 151 4.10 8.06 -17.34
C ILE A 151 2.75 7.42 -17.64
N ARG A 152 2.32 6.53 -16.74
CA ARG A 152 0.98 5.96 -16.72
C ARG A 152 0.43 5.95 -15.30
N ILE A 153 -0.83 6.34 -15.14
CA ILE A 153 -1.50 6.49 -13.84
C ILE A 153 -2.67 5.52 -13.76
N GLU A 154 -2.63 4.53 -12.86
CA GLU A 154 -3.71 3.56 -12.73
C GLU A 154 -4.21 3.42 -11.30
N LYS A 155 -5.54 3.47 -11.14
CA LYS A 155 -6.21 3.04 -9.93
C LYS A 155 -6.54 1.56 -10.03
N ILE A 156 -5.85 0.78 -9.20
CA ILE A 156 -6.00 -0.67 -9.14
C ILE A 156 -6.75 -1.12 -7.90
N TYR A 157 -7.25 -2.36 -7.95
CA TYR A 157 -7.86 -3.05 -6.83
C TYR A 157 -7.05 -4.32 -6.54
N ALA A 158 -6.41 -4.39 -5.37
CA ALA A 158 -5.44 -5.45 -5.05
C ALA A 158 -6.01 -6.87 -5.17
N HIS A 159 -7.29 -7.07 -4.86
CA HIS A 159 -7.97 -8.37 -4.97
C HIS A 159 -8.22 -8.86 -6.39
N GLU A 160 -7.89 -8.07 -7.40
CA GLU A 160 -7.83 -8.53 -8.79
C GLU A 160 -6.44 -9.06 -9.18
N TYR A 161 -5.46 -8.89 -8.30
CA TYR A 161 -4.08 -9.34 -8.47
C TYR A 161 -3.72 -10.45 -7.48
N GLY A 162 -4.73 -11.19 -7.00
CA GLY A 162 -4.53 -12.31 -6.06
C GLY A 162 -4.46 -11.93 -4.58
N ILE A 163 -4.52 -10.64 -4.21
CA ILE A 163 -4.43 -10.24 -2.80
C ILE A 163 -5.79 -10.45 -2.11
N PRO A 164 -5.88 -11.14 -0.97
CA PRO A 164 -7.14 -11.44 -0.28
C PRO A 164 -7.72 -10.24 0.48
N GLN A 165 -7.68 -9.05 -0.12
CA GLN A 165 -8.01 -7.77 0.49
C GLN A 165 -8.58 -6.77 -0.53
N ARG A 166 -9.68 -6.11 -0.17
CA ARG A 166 -10.28 -5.01 -0.92
C ARG A 166 -9.54 -3.69 -0.71
N ARG A 167 -8.28 -3.64 -1.14
CA ARG A 167 -7.41 -2.45 -1.09
C ARG A 167 -7.36 -1.79 -2.45
N LYS A 168 -7.62 -0.48 -2.52
CA LYS A 168 -7.42 0.32 -3.73
C LYS A 168 -6.14 1.13 -3.62
N ARG A 169 -5.41 1.27 -4.72
CA ARG A 169 -4.21 2.12 -4.82
C ARG A 169 -4.12 2.81 -6.16
N VAL A 170 -3.53 3.99 -6.16
CA VAL A 170 -3.12 4.71 -7.36
C VAL A 170 -1.64 4.44 -7.53
N LEU A 171 -1.27 3.86 -8.67
CA LEU A 171 0.11 3.61 -9.05
C LEU A 171 0.46 4.53 -10.21
N ILE A 172 1.56 5.25 -10.07
CA ILE A 172 2.13 6.06 -11.13
C ILE A 172 3.48 5.43 -11.47
N PHE A 173 3.56 4.78 -12.63
CA PHE A 173 4.85 4.39 -13.17
C PHE A 173 5.29 5.39 -14.21
N GLY A 174 6.60 5.62 -14.28
CA GLY A 174 7.21 6.34 -15.38
C GLY A 174 8.50 5.70 -15.83
N ASN A 175 8.85 5.87 -17.10
CA ASN A 175 10.17 5.50 -17.61
C ASN A 175 10.77 6.63 -18.45
N ARG A 176 12.09 6.74 -18.41
CA ARG A 176 12.88 7.66 -19.25
C ARG A 176 13.53 6.98 -20.45
N LEU A 177 13.11 5.74 -20.74
CA LEU A 177 13.68 4.89 -21.79
C LEU A 177 12.98 5.09 -23.14
N GLY A 178 11.95 5.94 -23.19
CA GLY A 178 11.10 6.14 -24.36
C GLY A 178 10.12 5.00 -24.63
N LEU A 179 9.89 4.13 -23.63
CA LEU A 179 9.03 2.97 -23.80
C LEU A 179 7.57 3.35 -23.61
N ASN A 180 6.73 2.95 -24.55
CA ASN A 180 5.29 2.89 -24.37
C ASN A 180 4.97 1.57 -23.67
N PHE A 181 4.43 1.64 -22.46
CA PHE A 181 4.17 0.47 -21.62
C PHE A 181 2.73 0.45 -21.11
N GLU A 182 2.26 -0.75 -20.80
CA GLU A 182 0.99 -1.08 -20.16
C GLU A 182 1.25 -1.77 -18.81
N MET A 183 0.34 -1.57 -17.84
CA MET A 183 0.36 -2.29 -16.58
C MET A 183 -0.04 -3.76 -16.77
N PRO A 184 0.38 -4.68 -15.86
CA PRO A 184 -0.11 -6.05 -15.91
C PRO A 184 -1.63 -6.07 -15.77
N ARG A 185 -2.28 -6.87 -16.62
CA ARG A 185 -3.72 -7.06 -16.55
C ARG A 185 -4.09 -7.77 -15.25
N PRO A 186 -5.25 -7.47 -14.65
CA PRO A 186 -5.70 -8.21 -13.48
C PRO A 186 -5.93 -9.69 -13.81
N THR A 187 -5.59 -10.56 -12.87
CA THR A 187 -5.58 -12.02 -13.05
C THR A 187 -6.75 -12.71 -12.34
N SER A 188 -7.26 -12.12 -11.26
CA SER A 188 -8.37 -12.68 -10.46
C SER A 188 -9.72 -12.12 -10.89
N LYS A 189 -10.72 -12.99 -11.00
CA LYS A 189 -12.10 -12.58 -11.30
C LYS A 189 -12.74 -11.92 -10.08
N VAL A 190 -13.37 -10.77 -10.30
CA VAL A 190 -14.09 -10.04 -9.25
C VAL A 190 -15.53 -9.78 -9.63
N SER A 191 -16.43 -9.84 -8.65
CA SER A 191 -17.87 -9.75 -8.88
C SER A 191 -18.64 -9.06 -7.74
N GLY A 192 -19.94 -8.89 -7.94
CA GLY A 192 -20.84 -8.25 -6.99
C GLY A 192 -20.76 -6.71 -6.98
N LYS A 193 -21.64 -6.08 -6.19
CA LYS A 193 -21.69 -4.62 -6.07
C LYS A 193 -20.36 -4.05 -5.59
N ILE A 194 -19.79 -3.13 -6.36
CA ILE A 194 -18.50 -2.45 -6.07
C ILE A 194 -17.34 -3.46 -5.98
N PHE A 195 -17.37 -4.54 -6.77
CA PHE A 195 -16.32 -5.57 -6.81
C PHE A 195 -16.01 -6.08 -5.39
N LYS A 196 -17.04 -6.63 -4.75
CA LYS A 196 -16.95 -7.05 -3.34
C LYS A 196 -16.43 -8.47 -3.19
N ASN A 197 -16.66 -9.31 -4.19
CA ASN A 197 -16.28 -10.72 -4.16
C ASN A 197 -15.06 -10.92 -5.06
N SER A 198 -14.16 -11.81 -4.65
CA SER A 198 -13.04 -12.33 -5.43
C SER A 198 -12.92 -13.82 -5.13
N GLU A 199 -12.27 -14.56 -6.03
CA GLU A 199 -11.84 -15.94 -5.79
C GLU A 199 -10.80 -16.01 -4.66
N ASN A 200 -10.04 -14.93 -4.42
CA ASN A 200 -9.12 -14.80 -3.29
C ASN A 200 -9.83 -14.18 -2.09
N THR A 201 -10.00 -14.98 -1.05
CA THR A 201 -10.76 -14.69 0.17
C THR A 201 -9.84 -14.56 1.38
N ILE A 202 -10.36 -14.02 2.48
CA ILE A 202 -9.61 -14.00 3.75
C ILE A 202 -9.25 -15.43 4.21
N SER A 203 -10.09 -16.43 3.94
CA SER A 203 -9.83 -17.82 4.34
C SER A 203 -8.55 -18.36 3.72
N ASP A 204 -8.28 -18.01 2.46
CA ASP A 204 -7.04 -18.43 1.76
C ASP A 204 -5.77 -17.92 2.46
N ALA A 205 -5.87 -16.89 3.28
CA ALA A 205 -4.73 -16.33 4.02
C ALA A 205 -4.60 -16.82 5.47
N ILE A 206 -5.70 -17.21 6.11
CA ILE A 206 -5.70 -17.40 7.58
C ILE A 206 -6.34 -18.71 8.06
N ALA A 207 -6.98 -19.50 7.19
CA ALA A 207 -7.74 -20.67 7.61
C ALA A 207 -6.85 -21.81 8.18
N ASP A 208 -5.59 -21.85 7.77
CA ASP A 208 -4.58 -22.80 8.23
C ASP A 208 -3.92 -22.37 9.55
N LEU A 209 -4.08 -21.12 10.00
CA LEU A 209 -3.44 -20.67 11.24
C LEU A 209 -3.97 -21.43 12.46
N PRO A 210 -3.08 -21.78 13.42
CA PRO A 210 -3.51 -22.41 14.66
C PRO A 210 -4.32 -21.43 15.52
N ALA A 211 -4.76 -21.87 16.69
CA ALA A 211 -5.30 -20.94 17.68
C ALA A 211 -4.21 -19.94 18.11
N PRO A 212 -4.52 -18.64 18.24
CA PRO A 212 -3.52 -17.66 18.66
C PRO A 212 -3.10 -17.85 20.11
N ALA A 213 -1.87 -17.47 20.40
CA ALA A 213 -1.39 -17.37 21.76
C ALA A 213 -2.21 -16.37 22.59
N LYS A 214 -2.23 -16.57 23.91
CA LYS A 214 -3.04 -15.76 24.83
C LYS A 214 -2.30 -14.51 25.31
N LYS A 215 -0.97 -14.49 25.22
CA LYS A 215 -0.15 -13.34 25.61
C LYS A 215 0.78 -12.90 24.50
N HIS A 216 1.02 -11.60 24.43
CA HIS A 216 1.96 -11.03 23.47
C HIS A 216 3.37 -11.55 23.73
N GLY A 217 4.10 -11.88 22.66
CA GLY A 217 5.46 -12.42 22.77
C GLY A 217 5.53 -13.93 22.97
N GLU A 218 4.40 -14.62 23.21
CA GLU A 218 4.38 -16.08 23.26
C GLU A 218 4.60 -16.64 21.84
N PRO A 219 5.62 -17.50 21.64
CA PRO A 219 5.90 -18.07 20.33
C PRO A 219 4.77 -18.98 19.88
N THR A 220 4.38 -18.85 18.62
CA THR A 220 3.42 -19.72 17.93
C THR A 220 4.11 -20.31 16.71
N VAL A 221 4.05 -21.63 16.57
CA VAL A 221 4.51 -22.33 15.37
C VAL A 221 3.40 -22.28 14.31
N LEU A 222 3.73 -21.73 13.14
CA LEU A 222 2.81 -21.65 12.01
C LEU A 222 3.03 -22.84 11.06
N PRO A 223 1.95 -23.42 10.48
CA PRO A 223 2.07 -24.50 9.51
C PRO A 223 2.65 -24.01 8.17
N THR A 224 3.21 -24.95 7.43
CA THR A 224 3.98 -24.74 6.19
C THR A 224 3.11 -24.49 4.95
N THR A 225 2.29 -23.44 4.92
CA THR A 225 1.24 -23.28 3.89
C THR A 225 1.13 -21.92 3.24
N HIS A 226 1.59 -20.83 3.86
CA HIS A 226 1.44 -19.48 3.30
C HIS A 226 2.61 -19.10 2.36
N ASP A 227 2.71 -19.79 1.24
CA ASP A 227 3.76 -19.59 0.21
C ASP A 227 3.23 -18.67 -0.90
N ILE A 228 3.26 -17.36 -0.67
CA ILE A 228 2.79 -16.37 -1.65
C ILE A 228 3.92 -15.88 -2.56
N ILE A 229 5.12 -15.63 -2.01
CA ILE A 229 6.32 -15.23 -2.76
C ILE A 229 7.60 -15.48 -1.94
N GLY A 230 8.58 -16.18 -2.51
CA GLY A 230 9.97 -16.09 -2.03
C GLY A 230 10.34 -16.86 -0.76
N VAL A 231 9.45 -17.71 -0.23
CA VAL A 231 9.63 -18.36 1.07
C VAL A 231 9.70 -19.87 0.89
N LYS A 232 10.59 -20.52 1.65
CA LYS A 232 10.67 -21.99 1.67
C LYS A 232 9.49 -22.56 2.46
N LYS A 233 8.92 -23.66 1.99
CA LYS A 233 7.96 -24.44 2.78
C LYS A 233 8.68 -25.04 4.00
N GLN A 234 8.59 -24.35 5.13
CA GLN A 234 9.14 -24.76 6.42
C GLN A 234 8.30 -24.16 7.55
N GLU A 235 8.48 -24.66 8.76
CA GLU A 235 7.82 -24.12 9.95
C GLU A 235 8.43 -22.78 10.33
N TYR A 236 7.58 -21.86 10.78
CA TYR A 236 7.99 -20.56 11.28
C TYR A 236 7.46 -20.36 12.68
N THR A 237 8.34 -19.96 13.58
CA THR A 237 7.95 -19.54 14.93
C THR A 237 7.81 -18.03 14.95
N VAL A 238 6.60 -17.55 15.26
CA VAL A 238 6.27 -16.12 15.28
C VAL A 238 5.74 -15.68 16.64
N ASP A 239 5.86 -14.40 16.96
CA ASP A 239 5.40 -13.81 18.22
C ASP A 239 4.13 -12.92 18.05
N ASP A 240 3.65 -12.78 16.81
CA ASP A 240 2.57 -11.87 16.42
C ASP A 240 1.25 -12.55 16.06
N HIS A 241 1.17 -13.86 16.24
CA HIS A 241 -0.09 -14.59 16.26
C HIS A 241 -0.65 -14.70 17.67
N CYS A 242 -0.94 -13.54 18.26
CA CYS A 242 -1.48 -13.43 19.62
C CYS A 242 -2.82 -12.68 19.63
N SER A 243 -3.74 -13.16 20.45
CA SER A 243 -5.00 -12.50 20.76
C SER A 243 -5.23 -12.51 22.28
N PRO A 244 -4.90 -11.41 22.98
CA PRO A 244 -5.20 -11.30 24.40
C PRO A 244 -6.69 -11.48 24.69
N ASN A 245 -7.00 -11.95 25.90
CA ASN A 245 -8.39 -12.07 26.35
C ASN A 245 -9.06 -10.68 26.35
N ILE A 246 -10.19 -10.60 25.66
CA ILE A 246 -11.04 -9.40 25.65
C ILE A 246 -12.12 -9.58 26.69
N GLU A 247 -12.30 -8.57 27.54
CA GLU A 247 -13.28 -8.57 28.63
C GLU A 247 -14.31 -7.44 28.48
N GLY A 248 -15.35 -7.51 29.31
CA GLY A 248 -16.41 -6.51 29.40
C GLY A 248 -17.20 -6.31 28.11
N VAL A 249 -17.72 -5.09 27.94
CA VAL A 249 -18.64 -4.73 26.84
C VAL A 249 -18.08 -5.02 25.45
N GLN A 250 -16.76 -4.98 25.29
CA GLN A 250 -16.13 -5.26 24.00
C GLN A 250 -16.27 -6.73 23.59
N LYS A 251 -16.16 -7.65 24.55
CA LYS A 251 -16.41 -9.08 24.34
C LYS A 251 -17.85 -9.32 23.95
N GLU A 252 -18.79 -8.69 24.66
CA GLU A 252 -20.23 -8.78 24.38
C GLU A 252 -20.56 -8.30 22.96
N ARG A 253 -19.99 -7.15 22.55
CA ARG A 253 -20.12 -6.64 21.18
C ARG A 253 -19.62 -7.66 20.14
N ILE A 254 -18.43 -8.19 20.33
CA ILE A 254 -17.83 -9.15 19.38
C ILE A 254 -18.71 -10.40 19.27
N CYS A 255 -19.15 -10.97 20.40
CA CYS A 255 -19.96 -12.18 20.42
C CYS A 255 -21.35 -11.98 19.78
N ALA A 256 -21.91 -10.77 19.87
CA ALA A 256 -23.22 -10.46 19.29
C ALA A 256 -23.20 -10.25 17.76
N LEU A 257 -22.03 -9.97 17.16
CA LEU A 257 -21.91 -9.79 15.71
C LEU A 257 -21.95 -11.13 14.97
N GLN A 258 -22.79 -11.23 13.94
CA GLN A 258 -22.76 -12.31 12.95
C GLN A 258 -21.86 -11.96 11.75
N PRO A 259 -21.40 -12.94 10.94
CA PRO A 259 -20.51 -12.68 9.81
C PRO A 259 -21.04 -11.62 8.84
N GLY A 260 -20.25 -10.57 8.61
CA GLY A 260 -20.60 -9.43 7.76
C GLY A 260 -21.30 -8.27 8.48
N GLN A 261 -21.74 -8.45 9.73
CA GLN A 261 -22.36 -7.41 10.53
C GLN A 261 -21.35 -6.39 11.08
N THR A 262 -21.85 -5.20 11.38
CA THR A 262 -21.07 -4.08 11.94
C THR A 262 -21.72 -3.54 13.22
N MET A 263 -21.09 -2.53 13.84
CA MET A 263 -21.63 -1.80 15.00
C MET A 263 -23.13 -1.44 14.89
N LYS A 264 -23.65 -1.18 13.69
CA LYS A 264 -25.06 -0.81 13.47
C LYS A 264 -26.05 -1.95 13.74
N ASP A 265 -25.59 -3.18 13.57
CA ASP A 265 -26.41 -4.39 13.67
C ASP A 265 -26.47 -4.91 15.11
N LEU A 266 -25.70 -4.31 16.03
CA LEU A 266 -25.71 -4.64 17.44
C LEU A 266 -26.98 -4.14 18.13
N PRO A 267 -27.46 -4.85 19.18
CA PRO A 267 -28.48 -4.34 20.09
C PRO A 267 -28.11 -2.94 20.61
N GLU A 268 -29.09 -2.04 20.73
CA GLU A 268 -28.83 -0.64 21.06
C GLU A 268 -28.04 -0.46 22.36
N LYS A 269 -28.26 -1.32 23.36
CA LYS A 269 -27.49 -1.32 24.61
C LYS A 269 -25.98 -1.59 24.43
N LEU A 270 -25.61 -2.32 23.38
CA LEU A 270 -24.22 -2.66 23.04
C LEU A 270 -23.59 -1.68 22.06
N GLN A 271 -24.38 -0.84 21.40
CA GLN A 271 -23.84 0.15 20.46
C GLN A 271 -22.98 1.20 21.20
N HIS A 272 -21.77 1.43 20.69
CA HIS A 272 -20.85 2.38 21.28
C HIS A 272 -21.41 3.82 21.23
N GLY A 273 -21.20 4.61 22.28
CA GLY A 273 -21.77 5.97 22.37
C GLY A 273 -21.38 6.88 21.21
N SER A 274 -20.17 6.70 20.64
CA SER A 274 -19.75 7.44 19.44
C SER A 274 -20.53 7.07 18.18
N PHE A 275 -20.99 5.81 18.06
CA PHE A 275 -21.90 5.40 17.00
C PHE A 275 -23.25 6.07 17.18
N LYS A 276 -23.85 6.02 18.37
CA LYS A 276 -25.14 6.67 18.67
C LYS A 276 -25.11 8.17 18.33
N LYS A 277 -24.06 8.89 18.79
CA LYS A 277 -23.87 10.32 18.52
C LYS A 277 -23.78 10.65 17.02
N ARG A 278 -23.22 9.77 16.19
CA ARG A 278 -23.08 10.00 14.73
C ARG A 278 -24.26 9.47 13.93
N ALA A 279 -24.82 8.31 14.28
CA ALA A 279 -26.01 7.76 13.64
C ALA A 279 -27.21 8.71 13.77
N ASN A 280 -27.28 9.43 14.90
CA ASN A 280 -28.30 10.43 15.16
C ASN A 280 -27.98 11.83 14.59
N ARG A 281 -26.84 12.05 13.91
CA ARG A 281 -26.60 13.26 13.08
C ARG A 281 -27.39 13.18 11.77
N ARG A 282 -28.69 12.96 11.87
CA ARG A 282 -29.61 13.10 10.76
C ARG A 282 -29.58 14.56 10.28
N VAL A 283 -29.19 14.72 9.01
CA VAL A 283 -29.73 15.63 7.98
C VAL A 283 -30.21 17.02 8.40
N ALA A 284 -29.37 18.04 8.17
CA ALA A 284 -29.82 19.37 7.79
C ALA A 284 -29.55 19.69 6.30
N ASP A 285 -28.61 18.99 5.67
CA ASP A 285 -28.09 19.28 4.33
C ASP A 285 -28.30 18.15 3.31
N GLY A 286 -29.11 17.14 3.62
CA GLY A 286 -29.44 16.06 2.67
C GLY A 286 -28.32 15.07 2.34
N THR A 287 -27.12 15.18 2.92
CA THR A 287 -26.01 14.26 2.62
C THR A 287 -26.16 12.91 3.35
N PRO A 288 -26.13 11.76 2.65
CA PRO A 288 -26.21 10.43 3.27
C PRO A 288 -25.09 10.18 4.29
N THR A 289 -25.45 9.57 5.44
CA THR A 289 -24.55 9.23 6.56
C THR A 289 -23.33 8.40 6.15
N GLU A 290 -23.44 7.62 5.08
CA GLU A 290 -22.38 6.76 4.55
C GLU A 290 -21.18 7.55 4.00
N LYS A 291 -21.37 8.82 3.59
CA LYS A 291 -20.32 9.68 3.01
C LYS A 291 -19.57 10.53 4.05
N ARG A 292 -19.94 10.49 5.33
CA ARG A 292 -19.46 11.42 6.38
C ARG A 292 -18.42 10.85 7.34
N GLY A 293 -17.77 9.73 6.99
CA GLY A 293 -16.80 9.06 7.85
C GLY A 293 -17.49 8.25 8.94
N GLY A 294 -17.24 6.94 8.94
CA GLY A 294 -17.88 5.98 9.83
C GLY A 294 -17.64 6.26 11.32
N PRO A 295 -18.37 5.60 12.23
CA PRO A 295 -18.20 5.75 13.67
C PRO A 295 -16.75 5.48 14.12
N PRO A 296 -16.26 6.12 15.20
CA PRO A 296 -14.93 5.87 15.77
C PRO A 296 -14.68 4.44 16.27
N SER A 297 -15.72 3.60 16.32
CA SER A 297 -15.63 2.18 16.63
C SER A 297 -16.13 1.41 15.41
N GLY A 298 -15.21 1.13 14.49
CA GLY A 298 -15.46 0.49 13.20
C GLY A 298 -15.65 -1.02 13.26
N LEU A 299 -16.15 -1.55 14.39
CA LEU A 299 -16.25 -2.99 14.59
C LEU A 299 -17.04 -3.67 13.48
N LYS A 300 -16.43 -4.70 12.89
CA LYS A 300 -17.04 -5.51 11.83
C LYS A 300 -16.54 -6.93 11.89
N ARG A 301 -17.48 -7.89 11.94
CA ARG A 301 -17.17 -9.30 11.70
C ARG A 301 -17.00 -9.54 10.22
N LEU A 302 -15.82 -10.04 9.85
CA LEU A 302 -15.51 -10.38 8.48
C LEU A 302 -16.28 -11.62 8.03
N ARG A 303 -16.29 -11.86 6.72
CA ARG A 303 -16.84 -13.09 6.15
C ARG A 303 -15.70 -13.90 5.57
N ALA A 304 -15.70 -15.19 5.86
CA ALA A 304 -14.67 -16.13 5.44
C ALA A 304 -14.60 -16.25 3.90
N ASP A 305 -15.75 -16.14 3.23
CA ASP A 305 -15.94 -16.28 1.78
C ASP A 305 -15.73 -14.98 1.00
N GLN A 306 -15.22 -13.92 1.63
CA GLN A 306 -14.97 -12.63 0.99
C GLN A 306 -13.52 -12.19 1.21
N PRO A 307 -12.97 -11.38 0.30
CA PRO A 307 -11.70 -10.71 0.58
C PRO A 307 -11.85 -9.81 1.81
N CYS A 308 -10.78 -9.69 2.58
CA CYS A 308 -10.75 -8.84 3.75
C CYS A 308 -11.02 -7.37 3.36
N LEU A 309 -11.51 -6.57 4.30
CA LEU A 309 -11.45 -5.11 4.15
C LEU A 309 -9.99 -4.63 4.19
N THR A 310 -9.76 -3.40 3.76
CA THR A 310 -8.42 -2.80 3.81
C THR A 310 -7.81 -2.90 5.21
N ILE A 311 -6.63 -3.50 5.31
CA ILE A 311 -5.84 -3.51 6.54
C ILE A 311 -5.29 -2.09 6.75
N THR A 312 -5.62 -1.51 7.90
CA THR A 312 -5.20 -0.16 8.35
C THR A 312 -4.50 -0.26 9.69
N GLY A 313 -3.93 0.84 10.19
CA GLY A 313 -3.36 0.91 11.55
C GLY A 313 -4.36 0.71 12.70
N ALA A 314 -5.64 0.45 12.41
CA ALA A 314 -6.66 0.10 13.39
C ALA A 314 -7.23 -1.31 13.20
N ALA A 315 -6.72 -2.10 12.25
CA ALA A 315 -7.29 -3.39 11.86
C ALA A 315 -7.47 -4.36 13.04
N THR A 316 -6.48 -4.46 13.94
CA THR A 316 -6.51 -5.34 15.12
C THR A 316 -7.50 -4.89 16.21
N ARG A 317 -8.21 -3.77 16.03
CA ARG A 317 -9.28 -3.31 16.92
C ARG A 317 -10.66 -3.32 16.24
N GLU A 318 -10.70 -3.19 14.92
CA GLU A 318 -11.93 -2.99 14.16
C GLU A 318 -12.38 -4.24 13.40
N LEU A 319 -11.44 -5.04 12.91
CA LEU A 319 -11.73 -6.20 12.08
C LEU A 319 -11.77 -7.46 12.95
N ILE A 320 -12.96 -8.05 13.05
CA ILE A 320 -13.23 -9.24 13.85
C ILE A 320 -13.11 -10.49 12.97
N HIS A 321 -12.42 -11.51 13.49
CA HIS A 321 -12.19 -12.78 12.82
C HIS A 321 -13.51 -13.39 12.31
N PRO A 322 -13.55 -14.02 11.12
CA PRO A 322 -14.80 -14.51 10.55
C PRO A 322 -15.58 -15.46 11.47
N THR A 323 -14.88 -16.37 12.15
CA THR A 323 -15.49 -17.44 12.97
C THR A 323 -15.16 -17.36 14.46
N GLN A 324 -14.15 -16.57 14.86
CA GLN A 324 -13.66 -16.55 16.24
C GLN A 324 -14.08 -15.25 16.92
N ASN A 325 -14.31 -15.28 18.24
CA ASN A 325 -14.77 -14.12 19.01
C ASN A 325 -13.61 -13.22 19.44
N ARG A 326 -12.82 -12.77 18.46
CA ARG A 326 -11.65 -11.89 18.65
C ARG A 326 -11.39 -11.05 17.39
N PRO A 327 -10.68 -9.92 17.52
CA PRO A 327 -10.07 -9.23 16.39
C PRO A 327 -9.06 -10.11 15.65
N LEU A 328 -8.70 -9.67 14.45
CA LEU A 328 -7.56 -10.25 13.75
C LEU A 328 -6.27 -10.04 14.53
N THR A 329 -5.37 -11.02 14.50
CA THR A 329 -4.01 -10.87 15.02
C THR A 329 -3.13 -10.06 14.06
N LEU A 330 -1.97 -9.62 14.52
CA LEU A 330 -0.96 -8.98 13.67
C LEU A 330 -0.51 -9.92 12.54
N ARG A 331 -0.24 -11.20 12.85
CA ARG A 331 0.10 -12.22 11.83
C ARG A 331 -0.98 -12.41 10.77
N GLU A 332 -2.25 -12.46 11.15
CA GLU A 332 -3.37 -12.53 10.21
C GLU A 332 -3.41 -11.29 9.30
N CYS A 333 -3.20 -10.09 9.88
CA CYS A 333 -3.11 -8.86 9.10
C CYS A 333 -1.93 -8.88 8.11
N ALA A 334 -0.77 -9.41 8.53
CA ALA A 334 0.42 -9.55 7.70
C ALA A 334 0.18 -10.50 6.52
N ARG A 335 -0.40 -11.68 6.76
CA ARG A 335 -0.75 -12.66 5.71
C ARG A 335 -1.78 -12.11 4.72
N ILE A 336 -2.79 -11.38 5.19
CA ILE A 336 -3.78 -10.69 4.33
C ILE A 336 -3.13 -9.60 3.48
N GLN A 337 -2.10 -8.93 4.00
CA GLN A 337 -1.24 -8.02 3.25
C GLN A 337 -0.20 -8.75 2.41
N THR A 338 -0.20 -10.08 2.35
CA THR A 338 0.75 -10.93 1.60
C THR A 338 2.20 -10.83 2.05
N PHE A 339 2.45 -10.43 3.30
CA PHE A 339 3.77 -10.61 3.90
C PHE A 339 4.06 -12.09 4.12
N PRO A 340 5.31 -12.52 3.95
CA PRO A 340 5.72 -13.88 4.26
C PRO A 340 5.70 -14.14 5.77
N ASP A 341 5.59 -15.40 6.17
CA ASP A 341 5.61 -15.75 7.59
C ASP A 341 6.96 -15.50 8.27
N SER A 342 8.04 -15.53 7.50
CA SER A 342 9.38 -15.14 7.95
C SER A 342 9.53 -13.64 8.23
N PHE A 343 8.59 -12.79 7.77
CA PHE A 343 8.71 -11.34 7.97
C PHE A 343 8.56 -10.98 9.45
N THR A 344 9.55 -10.28 9.98
CA THR A 344 9.59 -9.85 11.37
C THR A 344 9.25 -8.37 11.49
N PHE A 345 8.34 -7.99 12.39
CA PHE A 345 7.98 -6.59 12.63
C PHE A 345 8.46 -6.13 14.00
N CYS A 346 9.12 -4.98 14.07
CA CYS A 346 9.59 -4.34 15.30
C CYS A 346 8.55 -3.38 15.90
N GLY A 347 8.70 -3.10 17.19
CA GLY A 347 7.89 -2.12 17.94
C GLY A 347 6.68 -2.69 18.67
N SER A 348 5.89 -1.79 19.24
CA SER A 348 4.63 -2.11 19.90
C SER A 348 3.59 -2.66 18.93
N ALA A 349 2.56 -3.34 19.43
CA ALA A 349 1.48 -3.86 18.59
C ALA A 349 0.81 -2.78 17.72
N SER A 350 0.68 -1.55 18.23
CA SER A 350 0.14 -0.40 17.49
C SER A 350 1.05 0.06 16.36
N GLU A 351 2.36 0.05 16.57
CA GLU A 351 3.33 0.39 15.51
C GLU A 351 3.40 -0.72 14.46
N ARG A 352 3.40 -1.99 14.87
CA ARG A 352 3.40 -3.15 13.96
C ARG A 352 2.17 -3.16 13.04
N VAL A 353 0.96 -2.94 13.58
CA VAL A 353 -0.25 -2.87 12.73
C VAL A 353 -0.24 -1.66 11.79
N ARG A 354 0.33 -0.51 12.22
CA ARG A 354 0.49 0.67 11.36
C ARG A 354 1.42 0.35 10.19
N GLN A 355 2.57 -0.27 10.46
CA GLN A 355 3.51 -0.72 9.45
C GLN A 355 2.86 -1.67 8.43
N ILE A 356 2.17 -2.71 8.92
CA ILE A 356 1.44 -3.66 8.07
C ILE A 356 0.37 -2.93 7.22
N GLY A 357 -0.42 -2.04 7.82
CA GLY A 357 -1.50 -1.32 7.12
C GLY A 357 -1.01 -0.31 6.07
N ASN A 358 0.14 0.33 6.32
CA ASN A 358 0.73 1.32 5.42
C ASN A 358 1.40 0.67 4.21
N ALA A 359 1.96 -0.53 4.35
CA ALA A 359 2.69 -1.21 3.29
C ALA A 359 1.87 -1.46 2.00
N ILE A 360 2.57 -1.42 0.87
CA ILE A 360 2.11 -2.07 -0.37
C ILE A 360 2.19 -3.59 -0.15
N PRO A 361 1.14 -4.36 -0.49
CA PRO A 361 1.21 -5.82 -0.39
C PRO A 361 2.42 -6.38 -1.16
N PRO A 362 3.28 -7.20 -0.55
CA PRO A 362 4.47 -7.72 -1.24
C PRO A 362 4.17 -8.48 -2.54
N LEU A 363 3.11 -9.29 -2.59
CA LEU A 363 2.69 -9.96 -3.84
C LEU A 363 2.37 -8.96 -4.95
N LEU A 364 1.70 -7.86 -4.59
CA LEU A 364 1.34 -6.83 -5.56
C LEU A 364 2.60 -6.16 -6.12
N ALA A 365 3.54 -5.78 -5.25
CA ALA A 365 4.81 -5.20 -5.68
C ALA A 365 5.61 -6.18 -6.57
N PHE A 366 5.66 -7.47 -6.21
CA PHE A 366 6.28 -8.52 -7.03
C PHE A 366 5.68 -8.61 -8.43
N ILE A 367 4.35 -8.65 -8.57
CA ILE A 367 3.67 -8.76 -9.87
C ILE A 367 4.09 -7.61 -10.79
N PHE A 368 4.07 -6.38 -10.29
CA PHE A 368 4.43 -5.20 -11.10
C PHE A 368 5.92 -5.13 -11.40
N ALA A 369 6.79 -5.42 -10.42
CA ALA A 369 8.23 -5.45 -10.61
C ALA A 369 8.64 -6.49 -11.66
N ASN A 370 8.09 -7.71 -11.56
CA ASN A 370 8.35 -8.79 -12.50
C ASN A 370 7.82 -8.49 -13.90
N HIS A 371 6.66 -7.84 -14.02
CA HIS A 371 6.12 -7.37 -15.30
C HIS A 371 7.07 -6.39 -15.98
N ILE A 372 7.55 -5.37 -15.26
CA ILE A 372 8.49 -4.38 -15.81
C ILE A 372 9.79 -5.04 -16.24
N LYS A 373 10.38 -5.85 -15.37
CA LYS A 373 11.64 -6.55 -15.63
C LYS A 373 11.55 -7.44 -16.87
N ASN A 374 10.49 -8.23 -17.02
CA ASN A 374 10.41 -9.24 -18.07
C ASN A 374 9.86 -8.72 -19.39
N GLN A 375 8.94 -7.73 -19.38
CA GLN A 375 8.32 -7.23 -20.60
C GLN A 375 9.07 -6.06 -21.23
N TYR A 376 9.72 -5.22 -20.42
CA TYR A 376 10.32 -3.97 -20.88
C TYR A 376 11.81 -3.86 -20.60
N GLY A 377 12.26 -4.36 -19.45
CA GLY A 377 13.65 -4.34 -19.04
C GLY A 377 14.21 -2.93 -18.79
N PHE A 378 15.53 -2.81 -18.83
CA PHE A 378 16.29 -1.65 -18.34
C PHE A 378 17.36 -1.14 -19.32
N CYS A 379 17.24 -1.51 -20.59
CA CYS A 379 18.15 -1.03 -21.63
C CYS A 379 17.67 0.32 -22.18
N THR A 380 18.54 1.32 -22.18
CA THR A 380 18.29 2.63 -22.78
C THR A 380 18.19 2.50 -24.30
N LYS A 381 17.04 2.86 -24.88
CA LYS A 381 16.86 2.91 -26.33
C LYS A 381 17.00 4.34 -26.86
N HIS A 382 16.33 5.32 -26.24
CA HIS A 382 16.40 6.74 -26.62
C HIS A 382 16.14 7.68 -25.43
N SER A 383 16.52 8.95 -25.56
CA SER A 383 16.01 10.05 -24.73
C SER A 383 14.53 10.26 -25.04
N SER A 384 13.66 10.32 -24.03
CA SER A 384 12.24 10.58 -24.22
C SER A 384 11.86 12.02 -23.95
N ASP A 385 11.05 12.58 -24.84
CA ASP A 385 10.16 13.69 -24.49
C ASP A 385 9.09 13.11 -23.55
N GLY A 386 8.95 13.69 -22.36
CA GLY A 386 7.99 13.18 -21.38
C GLY A 386 6.56 13.21 -21.91
N GLU A 387 5.74 12.26 -21.47
CA GLU A 387 4.41 12.05 -22.05
C GLU A 387 3.48 11.34 -21.06
N LEU A 388 2.19 11.68 -21.04
CA LEU A 388 1.17 10.87 -20.37
C LEU A 388 0.68 9.77 -21.33
N LEU A 389 1.13 8.54 -21.13
CA LEU A 389 0.73 7.38 -21.94
C LEU A 389 -0.73 6.97 -21.72
N GLY A 390 -1.25 7.18 -20.51
CA GLY A 390 -2.63 6.82 -20.18
C GLY A 390 -2.97 6.97 -18.71
N ALA A 391 -4.27 7.08 -18.42
CA ALA A 391 -4.80 7.14 -17.07
C ALA A 391 -6.08 6.31 -16.92
N VAL A 392 -6.04 5.28 -16.07
CA VAL A 392 -7.21 4.43 -15.75
C VAL A 392 -7.63 4.68 -14.30
N LEU A 393 -8.54 5.63 -14.09
CA LEU A 393 -8.85 6.17 -12.76
C LEU A 393 -10.18 5.65 -12.17
N THR A 394 -11.01 5.04 -13.00
CA THR A 394 -12.30 4.47 -12.62
C THR A 394 -12.67 3.28 -13.51
N LYS A 395 -13.48 2.38 -12.97
CA LYS A 395 -14.08 1.26 -13.72
C LYS A 395 -15.50 1.52 -14.18
N ALA A 396 -16.08 2.65 -13.79
CA ALA A 396 -17.44 3.00 -14.20
C ALA A 396 -17.42 3.53 -15.64
N ASN A 397 -18.22 2.92 -16.52
CA ASN A 397 -18.44 3.39 -17.89
C ASN A 397 -19.21 4.73 -17.94
N ALA A 398 -19.91 5.08 -16.85
CA ALA A 398 -20.62 6.35 -16.70
C ALA A 398 -19.69 7.40 -16.08
N MET A 399 -19.21 8.33 -16.90
CA MET A 399 -18.35 9.43 -16.48
C MET A 399 -19.12 10.44 -15.60
N SER A 400 -18.58 10.72 -14.41
CA SER A 400 -18.52 12.09 -13.88
C SER A 400 -17.09 12.31 -13.42
N LEU A 401 -16.17 12.52 -14.37
CA LEU A 401 -14.78 12.84 -14.07
C LEU A 401 -14.72 14.22 -13.40
N PRO A 402 -14.13 14.37 -12.20
CA PRO A 402 -13.60 15.67 -11.76
C PRO A 402 -12.28 16.02 -12.48
N LEU A 403 -11.89 15.28 -13.52
CA LEU A 403 -10.58 15.32 -14.17
C LEU A 403 -10.60 15.59 -15.69
N PRO A 404 -11.36 16.58 -16.22
CA PRO A 404 -11.10 17.10 -17.57
C PRO A 404 -9.64 17.59 -17.77
N ALA A 405 -8.91 17.85 -16.68
CA ALA A 405 -7.58 18.46 -16.71
C ALA A 405 -6.42 17.52 -17.10
N LEU A 406 -6.55 16.19 -17.00
CA LEU A 406 -5.47 15.29 -17.47
C LEU A 406 -5.56 15.02 -18.98
N THR A 407 -6.77 15.01 -19.54
CA THR A 407 -7.01 14.75 -20.97
C THR A 407 -6.88 16.01 -21.84
N ASN A 408 -7.18 17.19 -21.31
CA ASN A 408 -7.18 18.43 -22.12
C ASN A 408 -5.82 19.13 -22.23
N PHE A 409 -4.79 18.69 -21.50
CA PHE A 409 -3.48 19.37 -21.48
C PHE A 409 -2.48 18.82 -22.51
N TYR A 410 -2.74 17.67 -23.15
CA TYR A 410 -1.78 17.03 -24.08
C TYR A 410 -2.42 16.47 -25.36
N CYS A 411 -3.67 16.83 -25.67
CA CYS A 411 -4.35 16.45 -26.93
C CYS A 411 -4.42 17.58 -27.98
N ASN A 412 -3.57 18.60 -27.89
CA ASN A 412 -3.42 19.62 -28.94
C ASN A 412 -2.01 19.64 -29.50
#